data_AF-K1S0L0-F1
#
_entry.id   AF-K1S0L0-F1
#
_cell.length_a   1.000
_cell.length_b   1.000
_cell.length_c   1.000
_cell.angle_alpha   90.00
_cell.angle_beta   90.00
_cell.angle_gamma   90.00
#
_symmetry.space_group_name_H-M   'P 1'
#
loop_
_entity.id
_entity.type
_entity.pdbx_description
1 polymer ?
#
loop_
_entity_poly.entity_id
_entity_poly.type
_entity_poly.pdbx_seq_one_letter_code
_entity_poly.pdbx_strand_id
1 'polypeptide(L)'
;MGKRSQIPIGGEKVENIIDEANRCLSCKVRPCSKACPLGNDIPSFIKQVKENNLEEAFKILTQTTVLGAICGRVCPHFKQCMGSCVRGIKSEPINIGNLETYIFDNALQKNYKIETTNKIE
;
A
#
# COMPACT_ATOMS: atom_id res chain seq x y z
N MET A 1 -21.52 18.12 -22.90
CA MET A 1 -20.68 18.74 -21.86
C MET A 1 -21.29 18.44 -20.50
N GLY A 2 -20.61 18.03 -19.44
CA GLY A 2 -19.17 17.93 -19.19
C GLY A 2 -18.80 16.60 -18.55
N LYS A 3 -17.59 16.14 -18.89
CA LYS A 3 -16.93 14.99 -18.28
C LYS A 3 -16.85 15.24 -16.77
N ARG A 4 -17.27 14.30 -15.92
CA ARG A 4 -16.85 14.29 -14.51
C ARG A 4 -15.38 13.90 -14.45
N SER A 5 -14.55 14.82 -14.90
CA SER A 5 -13.11 14.85 -14.67
C SER A 5 -12.89 15.31 -13.23
N GLN A 6 -12.89 14.37 -12.29
CA GLN A 6 -12.34 14.61 -10.95
C GLN A 6 -11.59 13.36 -10.50
N ILE A 7 -10.37 13.25 -10.99
CA ILE A 7 -9.26 12.67 -10.22
C ILE A 7 -8.24 13.81 -10.20
N PRO A 8 -8.11 14.54 -9.07
CA PRO A 8 -6.79 14.56 -8.42
C PRO A 8 -6.81 14.94 -6.91
N ILE A 9 -6.33 14.05 -6.06
CA ILE A 9 -5.33 14.38 -5.02
C ILE A 9 -4.44 13.13 -4.80
N GLY A 10 -3.22 13.18 -5.34
CA GLY A 10 -2.08 12.37 -4.88
C GLY A 10 -1.82 10.99 -5.48
N GLY A 11 -2.57 10.53 -6.47
CA GLY A 11 -2.30 9.25 -7.15
C GLY A 11 -1.77 9.47 -8.56
N GLU A 12 -0.46 9.50 -8.75
CA GLU A 12 0.11 9.29 -10.09
C GLU A 12 -0.46 7.99 -10.64
N LYS A 13 -0.99 8.04 -11.86
CA LYS A 13 -1.31 6.83 -12.62
C LYS A 13 -0.04 5.99 -12.68
N VAL A 14 0.07 4.98 -11.83
CA VAL A 14 1.00 3.90 -12.11
C VAL A 14 0.40 3.19 -13.31
N GLU A 15 0.99 3.39 -14.49
CA GLU A 15 0.54 2.74 -15.73
C GLU A 15 0.49 1.20 -15.56
N ASN A 16 1.23 0.67 -14.58
CA ASN A 16 1.13 -0.70 -14.12
C ASN A 16 1.55 -0.87 -12.64
N ILE A 17 0.57 -1.15 -11.75
CA ILE A 17 0.80 -1.36 -10.32
C ILE A 17 1.79 -2.50 -10.01
N ILE A 18 1.83 -3.51 -10.88
CA ILE A 18 2.72 -4.67 -10.74
C ILE A 18 4.17 -4.24 -11.00
N ASP A 19 4.42 -3.33 -11.94
CA ASP A 19 5.77 -2.82 -12.21
C ASP A 19 6.32 -2.01 -11.02
N GLU A 20 5.45 -1.22 -10.37
CA GLU A 20 5.82 -0.53 -9.14
C GLU A 20 6.09 -1.50 -7.98
N ALA A 21 5.26 -2.54 -7.83
CA ALA A 21 5.51 -3.58 -6.85
C ALA A 21 6.85 -4.30 -7.12
N ASN A 22 7.15 -4.61 -8.40
CA ASN A 22 8.37 -5.29 -8.84
C ASN A 22 9.67 -4.52 -8.50
N ARG A 23 9.61 -3.19 -8.40
CA ARG A 23 10.75 -2.37 -7.96
C ARG A 23 11.14 -2.60 -6.49
N CYS A 24 10.26 -3.19 -5.67
CA CYS A 24 10.53 -3.42 -4.25
C CYS A 24 11.63 -4.47 -4.05
N LEU A 25 12.64 -4.11 -3.26
CA LEU A 25 13.82 -4.95 -2.98
C LEU A 25 13.59 -6.06 -1.93
N SER A 26 12.39 -6.14 -1.34
CA SER A 26 12.08 -7.10 -0.26
C SER A 26 13.12 -7.08 0.88
N CYS A 27 13.49 -5.87 1.34
CA CYS A 27 14.57 -5.66 2.30
C CYS A 27 14.39 -6.49 3.58
N LYS A 28 15.38 -7.31 3.96
CA LYS A 28 15.33 -8.16 5.16
C LYS A 28 15.07 -7.37 6.45
N VAL A 29 15.68 -6.19 6.59
CA VAL A 29 15.57 -5.34 7.80
C VAL A 29 14.29 -4.47 7.85
N ARG A 30 13.49 -4.49 6.77
CA ARG A 30 12.16 -3.85 6.64
C ARG A 30 12.08 -2.41 7.20
N PRO A 31 12.92 -1.47 6.74
CA PRO A 31 12.94 -0.12 7.32
C PRO A 31 11.64 0.66 7.05
N CYS A 32 10.97 0.41 5.92
CA CYS A 32 9.65 0.98 5.63
C CYS A 32 8.59 0.59 6.66
N SER A 33 8.54 -0.68 7.07
CA SER A 33 7.60 -1.17 8.10
C SER A 33 7.88 -0.54 9.47
N LYS A 34 9.16 -0.42 9.85
CA LYS A 34 9.55 0.23 11.12
C LYS A 34 9.20 1.71 11.16
N ALA A 35 9.20 2.38 10.01
CA ALA A 35 8.84 3.79 9.87
C ALA A 35 7.33 4.03 9.74
N CYS A 36 6.53 2.97 9.53
CA CYS A 36 5.08 3.07 9.52
C CYS A 36 4.55 3.12 10.97
N PRO A 37 3.80 4.17 11.36
CA PRO A 37 3.25 4.27 12.72
C PRO A 37 2.30 3.13 13.10
N LEU A 38 1.65 2.51 12.11
CA LEU A 38 0.74 1.37 12.31
C LEU A 38 1.46 0.02 12.28
N GLY A 39 2.76 0.00 11.93
CA GLY A 39 3.53 -1.23 11.82
C GLY A 39 3.14 -2.11 10.63
N ASN A 40 2.59 -1.53 9.54
CA ASN A 40 2.17 -2.28 8.35
C ASN A 40 3.31 -3.20 7.84
N ASP A 41 2.98 -4.46 7.52
CA ASP A 41 3.94 -5.40 6.91
C ASP A 41 4.11 -5.15 5.40
N ILE A 42 4.76 -4.01 5.09
CA ILE A 42 4.90 -3.47 3.75
C ILE A 42 5.56 -4.45 2.77
N PRO A 43 6.72 -5.08 3.07
CA PRO A 43 7.32 -6.03 2.15
C PRO A 43 6.41 -7.23 1.84
N SER A 44 5.63 -7.70 2.83
CA SER A 44 4.76 -8.86 2.65
C SER A 44 3.56 -8.56 1.78
N PHE A 45 2.84 -7.44 1.99
CA PHE A 45 1.72 -7.11 1.11
C PHE A 45 2.20 -6.78 -0.31
N ILE A 46 3.36 -6.13 -0.46
CA ILE A 46 3.91 -5.84 -1.80
C ILE A 46 4.27 -7.13 -2.53
N LYS A 47 4.79 -8.15 -1.82
CA LYS A 47 5.00 -9.48 -2.40
C LYS A 47 3.71 -10.04 -3.00
N GLN A 48 2.59 -9.94 -2.27
CA GLN A 48 1.29 -10.40 -2.77
C GLN A 48 0.83 -9.59 -3.99
N VAL A 49 1.10 -8.28 -4.06
CA VAL A 49 0.82 -7.49 -5.26
C VAL A 49 1.66 -7.97 -6.46
N LYS A 50 2.95 -8.31 -6.27
CA LYS A 50 3.79 -8.88 -7.35
C LYS A 50 3.22 -10.18 -7.90
N GLU A 51 2.61 -10.99 -7.04
CA GLU A 51 1.99 -12.28 -7.36
C GLU A 51 0.53 -12.11 -7.85
N ASN A 52 0.04 -10.86 -8.00
CA ASN A 52 -1.33 -10.53 -8.38
C ASN A 52 -2.41 -11.07 -7.40
N ASN A 53 -2.03 -11.29 -6.14
CA ASN A 53 -2.87 -11.79 -5.06
C ASN A 53 -3.40 -10.64 -4.19
N LEU A 54 -4.27 -9.79 -4.76
CA LEU A 54 -4.73 -8.57 -4.07
C LEU A 54 -5.56 -8.84 -2.81
N GLU A 55 -6.28 -9.96 -2.77
CA GLU A 55 -7.03 -10.36 -1.57
C GLU A 55 -6.09 -10.66 -0.40
N GLU A 56 -5.01 -11.40 -0.66
CA GLU A 56 -4.02 -11.69 0.38
C GLU A 56 -3.25 -10.44 0.80
N ALA A 57 -2.94 -9.54 -0.14
CA ALA A 57 -2.37 -8.23 0.17
C ALA A 57 -3.29 -7.42 1.10
N PHE A 58 -4.60 -7.45 0.85
CA PHE A 58 -5.61 -6.81 1.68
C PHE A 58 -5.70 -7.46 3.07
N LYS A 59 -5.65 -8.79 3.17
CA LYS A 59 -5.63 -9.50 4.46
C LYS A 59 -4.42 -9.09 5.31
N ILE A 60 -3.23 -9.01 4.71
CA ILE A 60 -2.02 -8.56 5.41
C ILE A 60 -2.18 -7.13 5.92
N LEU A 61 -2.65 -6.19 5.08
CA LEU A 61 -2.84 -4.80 5.51
C LEU A 61 -3.89 -4.68 6.62
N THR A 62 -4.99 -5.43 6.54
CA THR A 62 -6.08 -5.36 7.52
C THR A 62 -5.75 -5.93 8.89
N GLN A 63 -4.60 -6.61 9.05
CA GLN A 63 -4.05 -6.94 10.36
C GLN A 63 -3.65 -5.70 11.18
N THR A 64 -3.39 -4.57 10.53
CA THR A 64 -2.86 -3.35 11.16
C THR A 64 -3.69 -2.10 10.85
N THR A 65 -4.41 -2.07 9.73
CA THR A 65 -5.25 -0.93 9.36
C THR A 65 -6.49 -1.32 8.57
N VAL A 66 -7.64 -0.74 8.92
CA VAL A 66 -8.88 -0.82 8.12
C VAL A 66 -9.09 0.41 7.23
N LEU A 67 -8.17 1.38 7.29
CA LEU A 67 -8.28 2.67 6.62
C LEU A 67 -7.28 2.82 5.46
N GLY A 68 -6.81 1.72 4.86
CA GLY A 68 -5.77 1.76 3.83
C GLY A 68 -6.10 2.61 2.61
N ALA A 69 -7.37 2.69 2.20
CA ALA A 69 -7.82 3.62 1.15
C ALA A 69 -7.55 5.09 1.51
N ILE A 70 -7.68 5.46 2.78
CA ILE A 70 -7.44 6.82 3.25
C ILE A 70 -5.94 7.03 3.47
N CYS A 71 -5.29 6.12 4.20
CA CYS A 71 -3.86 6.16 4.48
C CYS A 71 -3.03 6.26 3.20
N GLY A 72 -3.37 5.49 2.17
CA GLY A 72 -2.68 5.53 0.88
C GLY A 72 -2.68 6.93 0.23
N ARG A 73 -3.73 7.72 0.46
CA ARG A 73 -3.91 9.06 -0.13
C ARG A 73 -3.41 10.22 0.74
N VAL A 74 -3.50 10.09 2.07
CA VAL A 74 -3.27 11.23 3.00
C VAL A 74 -2.05 11.08 3.90
N CYS A 75 -1.49 9.87 4.02
CA CYS A 75 -0.33 9.66 4.87
C CYS A 75 0.87 10.47 4.35
N PRO A 76 1.68 11.10 5.23
CA PRO A 76 2.89 11.81 4.84
C PRO A 76 4.02 10.81 4.53
N HIS A 77 3.85 9.98 3.50
CA HIS A 77 4.69 8.81 3.22
C HIS A 77 6.19 9.12 3.12
N PHE A 78 6.57 10.25 2.52
CA PHE A 78 7.97 10.71 2.42
C PHE A 78 8.62 11.01 3.76
N LYS A 79 7.84 11.30 4.81
CA LYS A 79 8.33 11.42 6.20
C LYS A 79 8.34 10.09 6.95
N GLN A 80 7.84 9.02 6.33
CA GLN A 80 7.61 7.71 6.96
C GLN A 80 8.16 6.57 6.09
N CYS A 81 7.30 5.65 5.66
CA CYS A 81 7.66 4.41 4.99
C CYS A 81 8.42 4.63 3.68
N MET A 82 8.03 5.61 2.86
CA MET A 82 8.74 5.95 1.61
C MET A 82 10.06 6.66 1.90
N GLY A 83 10.09 7.56 2.90
CA GLY A 83 11.31 8.22 3.35
C GLY A 83 12.38 7.25 3.88
N SER A 84 11.95 6.12 4.44
CA SER A 84 12.82 5.06 4.94
C SER A 84 13.10 3.95 3.92
N CYS A 85 12.64 4.08 2.68
CA CYS A 85 12.85 3.08 1.65
C CYS A 85 14.33 3.06 1.20
N VAL A 86 15.00 1.91 1.29
CA VAL A 86 16.42 1.76 0.89
C VAL A 86 16.65 2.16 -0.57
N ARG A 87 15.69 1.90 -1.46
CA ARG A 87 15.78 2.28 -2.87
C ARG A 87 15.84 3.80 -3.05
N GLY A 88 15.18 4.53 -2.15
CA GLY A 88 15.16 6.00 -2.04
C GLY A 88 16.53 6.66 -1.86
N ILE A 89 17.58 5.89 -1.52
CA ILE A 89 18.94 6.43 -1.32
C ILE A 89 19.61 6.80 -2.66
N LYS A 90 19.29 6.07 -3.75
CA LYS A 90 19.95 6.21 -5.06
C LYS A 90 18.98 6.38 -6.23
N SER A 91 17.69 6.18 -6.00
CA SER A 91 16.61 6.27 -6.97
C SER A 91 15.35 6.72 -6.24
N GLU A 92 14.21 6.76 -6.92
CA GLU A 92 12.92 6.98 -6.24
C GLU A 92 12.67 5.91 -5.16
N PRO A 93 11.85 6.18 -4.13
CA PRO A 93 11.33 5.14 -3.26
C PRO A 93 10.23 4.33 -3.96
N ILE A 94 9.78 3.25 -3.33
CA ILE A 94 8.55 2.57 -3.75
C ILE A 94 7.36 3.45 -3.38
N ASN A 95 6.42 3.65 -4.30
CA ASN A 95 5.18 4.37 -4.04
C ASN A 95 4.18 3.49 -3.27
N ILE A 96 4.45 3.35 -1.97
CA ILE A 96 3.69 2.51 -1.04
C ILE A 96 2.24 3.00 -0.92
N GLY A 97 2.01 4.32 -0.94
CA GLY A 97 0.67 4.90 -0.87
C GLY A 97 -0.22 4.52 -2.06
N ASN A 98 0.33 4.49 -3.28
CA ASN A 98 -0.40 4.02 -4.46
C ASN A 98 -0.74 2.52 -4.36
N LEU A 99 0.19 1.70 -3.84
CA LEU A 99 -0.05 0.27 -3.62
C LEU A 99 -1.17 0.03 -2.60
N GLU A 100 -1.13 0.71 -1.45
CA GLU A 100 -2.19 0.64 -0.42
C GLU A 100 -3.54 1.08 -0.98
N THR A 101 -3.57 2.21 -1.71
CA THR A 101 -4.78 2.73 -2.34
C THR A 101 -5.36 1.72 -3.33
N TYR A 102 -4.54 1.15 -4.20
CA TYR A 102 -4.97 0.19 -5.21
C TYR A 102 -5.56 -1.08 -4.58
N ILE A 103 -4.92 -1.61 -3.53
CA ILE A 103 -5.40 -2.80 -2.82
C ILE A 103 -6.78 -2.55 -2.21
N PHE A 104 -6.94 -1.43 -1.48
CA PHE A 104 -8.20 -1.14 -0.80
C PHE A 104 -9.32 -0.72 -1.77
N ASP A 105 -9.02 0.00 -2.84
CA ASP A 105 -10.00 0.33 -3.86
C ASP A 105 -10.50 -0.95 -4.57
N ASN A 106 -9.61 -1.91 -4.85
CA ASN A 106 -10.00 -3.22 -5.39
C ASN A 106 -10.85 -4.02 -4.40
N ALA A 107 -10.48 -4.00 -3.12
CA ALA A 107 -11.21 -4.66 -2.05
C ALA A 107 -12.65 -4.14 -1.93
N LEU A 108 -12.85 -2.81 -2.04
CA LEU A 108 -14.18 -2.20 -2.04
C LEU A 108 -15.01 -2.64 -3.25
N GLN A 109 -14.41 -2.67 -4.44
CA GLN A 109 -15.09 -3.11 -5.67
C GLN A 109 -15.51 -4.59 -5.61
N LYS A 110 -14.66 -5.44 -5.03
CA LYS A 110 -14.89 -6.89 -4.92
C LYS A 110 -15.57 -7.31 -3.62
N ASN A 111 -15.92 -6.37 -2.74
CA ASN A 111 -16.53 -6.61 -1.44
C ASN A 111 -15.74 -7.59 -0.55
N TYR A 112 -14.41 -7.47 -0.51
CA TYR A 112 -13.57 -8.26 0.40
C TYR A 112 -14.00 -8.05 1.85
N LYS A 113 -13.90 -9.11 2.64
CA LYS A 113 -14.27 -9.10 4.05
C LYS A 113 -13.02 -8.98 4.90
N ILE A 114 -13.10 -8.16 5.93
CA ILE A 114 -12.08 -8.11 6.96
C ILE A 114 -12.26 -9.37 7.80
N GLU A 115 -11.20 -10.15 7.96
CA GLU A 115 -11.20 -11.29 8.86
C GLU A 115 -11.15 -10.76 10.30
N THR A 116 -12.30 -10.68 10.95
CA THR A 116 -12.38 -10.35 12.37
C THR A 116 -11.86 -11.55 13.16
N THR A 117 -10.61 -11.47 13.64
CA THR A 117 -10.20 -12.35 14.74
C THR A 117 -10.91 -11.85 15.99
N ASN A 118 -11.73 -12.70 16.60
CA ASN A 118 -12.32 -12.48 17.93
C ASN A 118 -11.20 -12.46 18.99
N LYS A 119 -10.32 -11.46 18.94
CA LYS A 119 -9.36 -11.15 20.00
C LYS A 119 -9.91 -9.98 20.81
N ILE A 120 -11.04 -10.24 21.45
CA ILE A 120 -11.46 -9.50 22.63
C ILE A 120 -11.24 -10.50 23.77
N GLU A 121 -10.00 -10.55 24.26
CA GLU A 121 -9.70 -11.09 25.59
C GLU A 121 -9.30 -9.91 26.47
#